data_AF-A0A9W6L878-F1
#
_entry.id   AF-A0A9W6L878-F1
#
_cell.length_a   1.000
_cell.length_b   1.000
_cell.length_c   1.000
_cell.angle_alpha   90.00
_cell.angle_beta   90.00
_cell.angle_gamma   90.00
#
_symmetry.space_group_name_H-M   'P 1'
#
loop_
_entity.id
_entity.type
_entity.pdbx_description
1 polymer ?
#
loop_
_entity_poly.entity_id
_entity_poly.type
_entity_poly.pdbx_seq_one_letter_code
_entity_poly.pdbx_strand_id
1 'polypeptide(L)'
;MPAQTARNDGPTDDRQNHAHISPNVWLLVVVTALALLLGLHLVASIGGGDMPVVVSMLNSYSGWAAAASGFLLGNDLLIITGALIGSSGAYLSYIMCKAMNRSFLSVIAGGFGATASSAATVEGEHREIDAAGVAELLADARSVVITPGYGMASRRPSTRSRT
;
A
#
# COMPACT_ATOMS: atom_id res chain seq x y z
N MET A 1 2.47 -51.19 -65.03
CA MET A 1 1.60 -50.25 -64.29
C MET A 1 0.58 -51.06 -63.51
N PRO A 2 0.18 -50.64 -62.30
CA PRO A 2 0.76 -49.69 -61.34
C PRO A 2 0.82 -50.36 -59.93
N ALA A 3 1.16 -49.78 -58.78
CA ALA A 3 1.32 -48.41 -58.36
C ALA A 3 2.43 -48.38 -57.31
N GLN A 4 3.50 -47.67 -57.64
CA GLN A 4 4.42 -47.10 -56.68
C GLN A 4 3.62 -46.00 -55.98
N THR A 5 2.92 -46.36 -54.90
CA THR A 5 2.20 -45.39 -54.07
C THR A 5 3.24 -44.52 -53.41
N ALA A 6 3.40 -43.33 -53.98
CA ALA A 6 4.04 -42.20 -53.35
C ALA A 6 3.41 -42.00 -51.97
N ARG A 7 4.07 -42.49 -50.92
CA ARG A 7 4.00 -41.81 -49.64
C ARG A 7 4.72 -40.49 -49.86
N ASN A 8 3.91 -39.45 -50.10
CA ASN A 8 4.28 -38.08 -49.82
C ASN A 8 4.63 -38.01 -48.34
N ASP A 9 5.87 -38.36 -48.01
CA ASP A 9 6.52 -37.88 -46.81
C ASP A 9 6.90 -36.43 -47.11
N GLY A 10 5.87 -35.58 -47.23
CA GLY A 10 6.05 -34.16 -46.99
C GLY A 10 6.69 -34.03 -45.60
N PRO A 11 7.58 -33.05 -45.39
CA PRO A 11 8.16 -32.84 -44.06
C PRO A 11 6.99 -32.77 -43.10
N THR A 12 6.88 -33.73 -42.17
CA THR A 12 5.92 -33.61 -41.10
C THR A 12 6.28 -32.32 -40.41
N ASP A 13 5.36 -31.38 -40.55
CA ASP A 13 5.41 -30.01 -40.07
C ASP A 13 5.23 -30.03 -38.55
N ASP A 14 6.06 -30.82 -37.88
CA ASP A 14 6.14 -30.91 -36.42
C ASP A 14 6.93 -29.71 -35.87
N ARG A 15 7.26 -28.73 -36.72
CA ARG A 15 7.92 -27.46 -36.39
C ARG A 15 6.98 -26.25 -36.34
N GLN A 16 5.66 -26.44 -36.39
CA GLN A 16 4.71 -25.32 -36.30
C GLN A 16 4.06 -25.13 -34.92
N ASN A 17 4.65 -25.67 -33.86
CA ASN A 17 4.29 -25.33 -32.47
C ASN A 17 5.39 -24.55 -31.72
N HIS A 18 6.27 -23.86 -32.44
CA HIS A 18 7.02 -22.75 -31.85
C HIS A 18 6.08 -21.55 -31.79
N ALA A 19 5.33 -21.45 -30.70
CA ALA A 19 4.57 -20.26 -30.35
C ALA A 19 5.46 -19.03 -30.57
N HIS A 20 5.21 -18.31 -31.65
CA HIS A 20 5.88 -17.06 -31.94
C HIS A 20 5.30 -16.05 -30.95
N ILE A 21 5.84 -16.03 -29.73
CA ILE A 21 5.62 -14.98 -28.75
C ILE A 21 6.31 -13.74 -29.34
N SER A 22 5.63 -13.14 -30.31
CA SER A 22 5.97 -11.82 -30.80
C SER A 22 5.79 -10.92 -29.59
N PRO A 23 6.83 -10.20 -29.13
CA PRO A 23 6.67 -9.23 -28.06
C PRO A 23 5.64 -8.21 -28.55
N ASN A 24 4.38 -8.38 -28.15
CA ASN A 24 3.31 -7.47 -28.49
C ASN A 24 3.52 -6.25 -27.61
N VAL A 25 4.45 -5.37 -28.01
CA VAL A 25 4.76 -4.10 -27.32
C VAL A 25 3.47 -3.32 -27.07
N TRP A 26 2.52 -3.42 -28.01
CA TRP A 26 1.16 -2.91 -27.86
C TRP A 26 0.43 -3.44 -26.62
N LEU A 27 0.48 -4.76 -26.36
CA LEU A 27 -0.14 -5.38 -25.19
C LEU A 27 0.51 -4.88 -23.88
N LEU A 28 1.84 -4.73 -23.87
CA LEU A 28 2.57 -4.20 -22.71
C LEU A 28 2.13 -2.76 -22.41
N VAL A 29 2.07 -1.90 -23.43
CA VAL A 29 1.62 -0.51 -23.28
C VAL A 29 0.20 -0.43 -22.75
N VAL A 30 -0.71 -1.27 -23.28
CA VAL A 30 -2.11 -1.34 -22.83
C VAL A 30 -2.20 -1.76 -21.36
N VAL A 31 -1.47 -2.81 -20.95
CA VAL A 31 -1.46 -3.28 -19.56
C VAL A 31 -0.85 -2.23 -18.62
N THR A 32 0.23 -1.56 -19.00
CA THR A 32 0.84 -0.50 -18.19
C THR A 32 -0.09 0.70 -18.03
N ALA A 33 -0.76 1.12 -19.11
CA ALA A 33 -1.73 2.22 -19.06
C ALA A 33 -2.93 1.90 -18.16
N LEU A 34 -3.48 0.68 -18.28
CA LEU A 34 -4.56 0.19 -17.41
C LEU A 34 -4.13 0.13 -15.95
N ALA A 35 -2.93 -0.39 -15.66
CA ALA A 35 -2.40 -0.46 -14.30
C ALA A 35 -2.23 0.93 -13.66
N LEU A 36 -1.76 1.92 -14.41
CA LEU A 36 -1.65 3.31 -13.93
C LEU A 36 -3.01 3.96 -13.67
N LEU A 37 -3.97 3.78 -14.58
CA LEU A 37 -5.32 4.32 -14.42
C LEU A 37 -6.04 3.69 -13.22
N LEU A 38 -5.99 2.36 -13.10
CA LEU A 38 -6.57 1.64 -11.97
C LEU A 38 -5.88 2.02 -10.66
N GLY A 39 -4.55 2.12 -10.64
CA GLY A 39 -3.78 2.53 -9.47
C GLY A 39 -4.14 3.95 -8.99
N LEU A 40 -4.21 4.91 -9.91
CA LEU A 40 -4.65 6.28 -9.60
C LEU A 40 -6.09 6.31 -9.07
N HIS A 41 -6.99 5.56 -9.70
CA HIS A 41 -8.38 5.49 -9.27
C HIS A 41 -8.54 4.87 -7.88
N LEU A 42 -7.85 3.76 -7.62
CA LEU A 42 -7.85 3.06 -6.33
C LEU A 42 -7.26 3.93 -5.22
N VAL A 43 -6.09 4.56 -5.43
CA VAL A 43 -5.46 5.42 -4.41
C VAL A 43 -6.29 6.67 -4.15
N ALA A 44 -6.84 7.31 -5.20
CA ALA A 44 -7.69 8.49 -5.03
C ALA A 44 -9.01 8.19 -4.30
N SER A 45 -9.50 6.95 -4.38
CA SER A 45 -10.70 6.51 -3.65
C SER A 45 -10.47 6.24 -2.16
N ILE A 46 -9.20 6.14 -1.72
CA ILE A 46 -8.85 5.93 -0.32
C ILE A 46 -8.82 7.28 0.38
N GLY A 47 -9.72 7.49 1.35
CA GLY A 47 -9.81 8.73 2.12
C GLY A 47 -8.51 9.08 2.85
N GLY A 48 -8.23 10.38 3.03
CA GLY A 48 -6.96 10.90 3.54
C GLY A 48 -6.56 10.46 4.96
N GLY A 49 -7.47 9.83 5.73
CA GLY A 49 -7.18 9.28 7.05
C GLY A 49 -6.28 8.04 7.04
N ASP A 50 -6.28 7.25 5.97
CA ASP A 50 -5.51 6.01 5.86
C ASP A 50 -4.27 6.14 4.97
N MET A 51 -3.94 7.36 4.55
CA MET A 51 -2.78 7.68 3.71
C MET A 51 -1.47 7.02 4.21
N PRO A 52 -1.16 7.01 5.52
CA PRO A 52 0.07 6.37 6.03
C PRO A 52 0.12 4.86 5.76
N VAL A 53 -1.03 4.18 5.80
CA VAL A 53 -1.11 2.74 5.54
C VAL A 53 -0.90 2.43 4.05
N VAL A 54 -1.47 3.25 3.17
CA VAL A 54 -1.31 3.09 1.71
C VAL A 54 0.15 3.21 1.29
N VAL A 55 0.88 4.19 1.85
CA VAL A 55 2.30 4.39 1.55
C VAL A 55 3.13 3.17 1.96
N SER A 56 2.84 2.58 3.12
CA SER A 56 3.52 1.37 3.60
C SER A 56 3.24 0.14 2.72
N MET A 57 2.01 0.04 2.21
CA MET A 57 1.61 -1.01 1.27
C MET A 57 2.26 -0.88 -0.11
N LEU A 58 2.34 0.34 -0.65
CA LEU A 58 3.06 0.60 -1.91
C LEU A 58 4.57 0.30 -1.76
N ASN A 59 5.13 0.52 -0.57
CA ASN A 59 6.50 0.12 -0.26
C ASN A 59 6.67 -1.41 -0.26
N SER A 60 5.69 -2.17 0.24
CA SER A 60 5.69 -3.64 0.12
C SER A 60 5.60 -4.08 -1.35
N TYR A 61 4.70 -3.47 -2.14
CA TYR A 61 4.49 -3.82 -3.54
C TYR A 61 5.73 -3.62 -4.41
N SER A 62 6.51 -2.57 -4.12
CA SER A 62 7.80 -2.32 -4.75
C SER A 62 8.80 -3.48 -4.53
N GLY A 63 8.77 -4.12 -3.36
CA GLY A 63 9.59 -5.30 -3.06
C GLY A 63 9.19 -6.54 -3.86
N TRP A 64 7.88 -6.80 -4.00
CA TRP A 64 7.37 -7.90 -4.84
C TRP A 64 7.68 -7.69 -6.33
N ALA A 65 7.60 -6.45 -6.82
CA ALA A 65 7.99 -6.10 -8.20
C ALA A 65 9.50 -6.29 -8.44
N ALA A 66 10.34 -5.94 -7.45
CA ALA A 66 11.78 -6.17 -7.50
C ALA A 66 12.12 -7.67 -7.50
N ALA A 67 11.43 -8.49 -6.69
CA ALA A 67 11.61 -9.94 -6.67
C ALA A 67 11.22 -10.59 -8.01
N ALA A 68 10.11 -10.16 -8.62
CA ALA A 68 9.69 -10.62 -9.94
C ALA A 68 10.71 -10.27 -11.04
N SER A 69 11.29 -9.06 -10.96
CA SER A 69 12.39 -8.67 -11.84
C SER A 69 13.66 -9.50 -11.58
N GLY A 70 13.93 -9.85 -10.33
CA GLY A 70 15.01 -10.75 -9.94
C GLY A 70 14.88 -12.15 -10.53
N PHE A 71 13.67 -12.73 -10.52
CA PHE A 71 13.39 -13.99 -11.21
C PHE A 71 13.57 -13.89 -12.72
N LEU A 72 13.17 -12.77 -13.34
CA LEU A 72 13.33 -12.54 -14.78
C LEU A 72 14.81 -12.39 -15.18
N LEU A 73 15.63 -11.79 -14.32
CA LEU A 73 17.06 -11.56 -14.54
C LEU A 73 17.95 -12.69 -14.03
N GLY A 74 17.39 -13.71 -13.36
CA GLY A 74 18.17 -14.77 -12.70
C GLY A 74 19.08 -14.26 -11.58
N ASN A 75 18.67 -13.19 -10.89
CA ASN A 75 19.49 -12.52 -9.87
C ASN A 75 18.96 -12.78 -8.46
N ASP A 76 19.66 -13.65 -7.72
CA ASP A 76 19.32 -14.04 -6.36
C ASP A 76 19.31 -12.88 -5.37
N LEU A 77 20.16 -11.85 -5.56
CA LEU A 77 20.14 -10.66 -4.70
C LEU A 77 18.82 -9.91 -4.82
N LEU A 78 18.31 -9.70 -6.04
CA LEU A 78 17.04 -9.01 -6.25
C LEU A 78 15.85 -9.84 -5.75
N ILE A 79 15.93 -11.16 -5.84
CA ILE A 79 14.92 -12.08 -5.30
C ILE A 79 14.87 -11.98 -3.77
N ILE A 80 16.03 -12.14 -3.11
CA ILE A 80 16.12 -12.16 -1.65
C ILE A 80 15.80 -10.78 -1.06
N THR A 81 16.38 -9.71 -1.61
CA THR A 81 16.11 -8.34 -1.12
C THR A 81 14.68 -7.90 -1.41
N GLY A 82 14.13 -8.21 -2.59
CA GLY A 82 12.74 -7.93 -2.93
C GLY A 82 11.75 -8.66 -2.01
N ALA A 83 11.96 -9.94 -1.75
CA ALA A 83 11.13 -10.73 -0.83
C ALA A 83 11.22 -10.21 0.61
N LEU A 84 12.41 -9.81 1.07
CA LEU A 84 12.62 -9.24 2.40
C LEU A 84 11.87 -7.91 2.58
N ILE A 85 12.03 -6.98 1.63
CA ILE A 85 11.37 -5.67 1.64
C ILE A 85 9.85 -5.84 1.53
N GLY A 86 9.39 -6.74 0.66
CA GLY A 86 7.98 -7.06 0.48
C GLY A 86 7.33 -7.59 1.76
N SER A 87 7.94 -8.61 2.38
CA SER A 87 7.47 -9.20 3.64
C SER A 87 7.42 -8.18 4.78
N SER A 88 8.49 -7.38 4.94
CA SER A 88 8.57 -6.33 5.97
C SER A 88 7.48 -5.27 5.81
N GLY A 89 7.24 -4.77 4.59
CA GLY A 89 6.20 -3.77 4.33
C GLY A 89 4.78 -4.30 4.58
N ALA A 90 4.52 -5.57 4.29
CA ALA A 90 3.23 -6.20 4.58
C ALA A 90 2.98 -6.29 6.10
N TYR A 91 4.00 -6.65 6.87
CA TYR A 91 3.92 -6.73 8.33
C TYR A 91 3.72 -5.35 8.98
N LEU A 92 4.47 -4.32 8.53
CA LEU A 92 4.32 -2.96 9.03
C LEU A 92 2.91 -2.40 8.78
N SER A 93 2.40 -2.61 7.57
CA SER A 93 1.05 -2.19 7.22
C SER A 93 -0.02 -2.88 8.06
N TYR A 94 0.19 -4.17 8.40
CA TYR A 94 -0.70 -4.91 9.30
C TYR A 94 -0.74 -4.32 10.72
N ILE A 95 0.42 -4.01 11.32
CA ILE A 95 0.44 -3.42 12.66
C ILE A 95 -0.15 -1.99 12.68
N MET A 96 0.01 -1.22 11.60
CA MET A 96 -0.58 0.12 11.48
C MET A 96 -2.10 0.05 11.38
N CYS A 97 -2.64 -0.88 10.59
CA CYS A 97 -4.08 -1.13 10.52
C CYS A 97 -4.64 -1.53 11.90
N LYS A 98 -3.95 -2.44 12.60
CA LYS A 98 -4.32 -2.89 13.94
C LYS A 98 -4.32 -1.74 14.96
N ALA A 99 -3.32 -0.85 14.90
CA ALA A 99 -3.24 0.32 15.77
C ALA A 99 -4.37 1.32 15.53
N MET A 100 -4.93 1.36 14.31
CA MET A 100 -6.06 2.22 13.95
C MET A 100 -7.43 1.54 14.12
N ASN A 101 -7.48 0.35 14.74
CA ASN A 101 -8.69 -0.47 14.91
C ASN A 101 -9.47 -0.72 13.60
N ARG A 102 -8.76 -0.74 12.47
CA ARG A 102 -9.33 -0.90 11.14
C ARG A 102 -8.74 -2.13 10.46
N SER A 103 -9.54 -2.90 9.74
CA SER A 103 -9.02 -4.06 9.01
C SER A 103 -8.25 -3.60 7.77
N PHE A 104 -7.16 -4.31 7.45
CA PHE A 104 -6.38 -4.10 6.23
C PHE A 104 -7.26 -4.12 4.97
N LEU A 105 -8.28 -4.99 4.96
CA LEU A 105 -9.28 -5.09 3.91
C LEU A 105 -10.11 -3.80 3.76
N SER A 106 -10.45 -3.12 4.86
CA SER A 106 -11.23 -1.89 4.84
C SER A 106 -10.46 -0.70 4.26
N VAL A 107 -9.12 -0.72 4.31
CA VAL A 107 -8.26 0.31 3.71
C VAL A 107 -8.14 0.11 2.21
N ILE A 108 -8.03 -1.14 1.73
CA ILE A 108 -7.99 -1.44 0.29
C ILE A 108 -9.38 -1.32 -0.36
N ALA A 109 -10.46 -1.64 0.36
CA ALA A 109 -11.83 -1.52 -0.13
C ALA A 109 -12.40 -0.08 -0.08
N GLY A 110 -11.59 0.93 0.24
CA GLY A 110 -12.02 2.34 0.20
C GLY A 110 -13.20 2.66 1.14
N GLY A 111 -13.33 1.94 2.27
CA GLY A 111 -14.43 2.16 3.21
C GLY A 111 -15.82 1.67 2.75
N PHE A 112 -15.93 0.96 1.62
CA PHE A 112 -17.17 0.29 1.22
C PHE A 112 -17.47 -0.84 2.21
N GLY A 113 -18.37 -0.57 3.17
CA GLY A 113 -18.73 -1.54 4.21
C GLY A 113 -17.86 -1.51 5.46
N ALA A 114 -17.16 -0.41 5.76
CA ALA A 114 -16.69 -0.20 7.13
C ALA A 114 -17.93 -0.19 8.04
N THR A 115 -18.10 -1.24 8.84
CA THR A 115 -19.11 -1.31 9.89
C THR A 115 -18.90 -0.05 10.72
N ALA A 116 -19.83 0.89 10.62
CA ALA A 116 -19.83 2.04 11.51
C ALA A 116 -19.79 1.45 12.92
N SER A 117 -18.65 1.61 13.61
CA SER A 117 -18.65 1.48 15.06
C SER A 117 -19.75 2.43 15.51
N SER A 118 -20.80 1.89 16.14
CA SER A 118 -21.96 2.68 16.53
C SER A 118 -21.42 3.94 17.18
N ALA A 119 -21.70 5.11 16.59
CA ALA A 119 -21.23 6.36 17.13
C ALA A 119 -21.65 6.38 18.59
N ALA A 120 -20.68 6.23 19.49
CA ALA A 120 -20.95 6.29 20.91
C ALA A 120 -21.58 7.65 21.12
N THR A 121 -22.80 7.67 21.65
CA THR A 121 -23.45 8.91 22.08
C THR A 121 -22.46 9.60 23.00
N VAL A 122 -22.04 10.81 22.61
CA VAL A 122 -21.10 11.61 23.40
C VAL A 122 -21.79 11.96 24.70
N GLU A 123 -21.54 11.18 25.74
CA GLU A 123 -21.95 11.51 27.10
C GLU A 123 -20.83 12.30 27.77
N GLY A 124 -21.13 13.56 28.08
CA GLY A 124 -20.21 14.48 28.75
C GLY A 124 -20.45 15.92 28.31
N GLU A 125 -20.43 16.85 29.26
CA GLU A 125 -20.47 18.28 28.95
C GLU A 125 -19.06 18.78 28.59
N HIS A 126 -18.96 19.60 27.54
CA HIS A 126 -17.68 20.23 27.18
C HIS A 126 -17.35 21.33 28.19
N ARG A 127 -16.22 21.19 28.90
CA ARG A 127 -15.76 22.20 29.84
C ARG A 127 -14.57 22.96 29.26
N GLU A 128 -14.81 24.22 28.91
CA GLU A 128 -13.76 25.13 28.47
C GLU A 128 -12.96 25.66 29.67
N ILE A 129 -11.66 25.86 29.46
CA ILE A 129 -10.73 26.45 30.42
C ILE A 129 -9.77 27.36 29.66
N ASP A 130 -9.39 28.47 30.27
CA ASP A 130 -8.45 29.42 29.69
C ASP A 130 -6.99 29.04 29.96
N ALA A 131 -6.06 29.72 29.30
CA ALA A 131 -4.64 29.44 29.45
C ALA A 131 -4.13 29.67 30.88
N ALA A 132 -4.70 30.65 31.60
CA ALA A 132 -4.33 30.94 32.99
C ALA A 132 -4.78 29.83 33.94
N GLY A 133 -6.02 29.34 33.81
CA GLY A 133 -6.52 28.23 34.61
C GLY A 133 -5.78 26.92 34.36
N VAL A 134 -5.35 26.65 33.12
CA VAL A 134 -4.49 25.49 32.82
C VAL A 134 -3.11 25.62 33.49
N ALA A 135 -2.53 26.83 33.53
CA ALA A 135 -1.23 27.05 34.16
C ALA A 135 -1.27 26.79 35.68
N GLU A 136 -2.34 27.22 36.34
CA GLU A 136 -2.54 26.99 37.79
C GLU A 136 -2.73 25.49 38.10
N LEU A 137 -3.54 24.79 37.30
CA LEU A 137 -3.69 23.33 37.42
C LEU A 137 -2.39 22.56 37.20
N LEU A 138 -1.54 23.02 36.28
CA LEU A 138 -0.22 22.42 36.05
C LEU A 138 0.77 22.74 37.18
N ALA A 139 0.68 23.90 37.82
CA ALA A 139 1.52 24.28 38.94
C ALA A 139 1.25 23.42 40.19
N ASP A 140 -0.01 23.04 40.40
CA ASP A 140 -0.42 22.16 41.50
C ASP A 140 -0.25 20.66 41.18
N ALA A 141 -0.04 20.30 39.92
CA ALA A 141 0.10 18.91 39.50
C ALA A 141 1.46 18.30 39.92
N ARG A 142 1.42 17.13 40.59
CA ARG A 142 2.62 16.37 40.95
C ARG A 142 3.20 15.52 39.82
N SER A 143 2.38 15.18 38.81
CA SER A 143 2.78 14.38 37.66
C SER A 143 1.96 14.81 36.45
N VAL A 144 2.63 15.05 35.33
CA VAL A 144 2.02 15.53 34.09
C VAL A 144 2.43 14.58 32.97
N VAL A 145 1.44 14.04 32.26
CA VAL A 145 1.63 13.26 31.04
C VAL A 145 1.12 14.08 29.87
N ILE A 146 1.99 14.35 28.90
CA ILE A 146 1.64 15.07 27.68
C ILE A 146 1.46 14.04 26.56
N THR A 147 0.28 14.01 25.93
CA THR A 147 0.01 13.12 24.79
C THR A 147 0.11 13.91 23.49
N PRO A 148 1.27 13.87 22.78
CA PRO A 148 1.44 14.64 21.57
C PRO A 148 0.61 14.11 20.39
N GLY A 149 0.02 15.03 19.61
CA GLY A 149 -0.75 14.71 18.40
C GLY A 149 -0.26 15.46 17.16
N TYR A 150 -0.73 15.07 15.97
CA TYR A 150 -0.34 15.67 14.69
C TYR A 150 -0.60 17.19 14.61
N GLY A 151 -1.62 17.69 15.32
CA GLY A 151 -1.90 19.13 15.43
C GLY A 151 -0.77 19.94 16.07
N MET A 152 0.03 19.32 16.94
CA MET A 152 1.23 19.95 17.52
C MET A 152 2.45 19.80 16.60
N ALA A 153 2.55 18.72 15.83
CA ALA A 153 3.65 18.51 14.88
C ALA A 153 3.56 19.41 13.63
N SER A 154 2.34 19.74 13.20
CA SER A 154 2.09 20.60 12.02
C SER A 154 2.24 22.10 12.32
N ARG A 155 2.13 22.51 13.59
CA ARG A 155 2.41 23.89 14.01
C ARG A 155 3.89 24.05 14.30
N ARG A 156 4.51 25.06 13.67
CA ARG A 156 5.80 25.57 14.14
C ARG A 156 5.55 26.34 15.45
N PRO A 157 6.07 25.90 16.60
CA PRO A 157 6.09 26.75 17.77
C PRO A 157 7.05 27.90 17.46
N SER A 158 6.55 29.12 17.38
CA SER A 158 7.42 30.29 17.43
C SER A 158 8.13 30.23 18.78
N THR A 159 9.41 29.86 18.78
CA THR A 159 10.22 29.74 19.99
C THR A 159 10.25 31.10 20.69
N ARG A 160 9.40 31.28 21.70
CA ARG A 160 9.48 32.35 22.68
C ARG A 160 9.19 31.78 24.06
N SER A 161 10.22 31.18 24.67
CA SER A 161 10.36 31.12 26.13
C SER A 161 11.81 30.76 26.47
N ARG A 162 12.66 31.79 26.45
CA ARG A 162 13.96 31.76 27.10
C ARG A 162 14.17 33.12 27.76
N THR A 163 13.40 33.37 28.82
CA THR A 163 13.61 34.33 29.91
C THR A 163 12.64 33.98 31.01
#